data_AF-A0A7S4QVC7-F1
#
_entry.id   AF-A0A7S4QVC7-F1
#
_cell.length_a   1.000
_cell.length_b   1.000
_cell.length_c   1.000
_cell.angle_alpha   90.00
_cell.angle_beta   90.00
_cell.angle_gamma   90.00
#
_symmetry.space_group_name_H-M   'P 1'
#
loop_
_entity.id
_entity.type
_entity.pdbx_description
1 polymer ?
#
loop_
_entity_poly.entity_id
_entity_poly.type
_entity_poly.pdbx_seq_one_letter_code
_entity_poly.pdbx_strand_id
1 'polypeptide(L)'
;QPVWQLALGLLGGMSDARLAPDEITYSAAISACEKDGQWQMALVLLDRMLATGLEPNVISYSAAMSACEKGSRWQFALSVLGRMRALGLAPDEWSYTAALSACEKAAQWQQALAVVSSIHEERSEPTGIMWGSLLSSMASGSCSEQVSDMLERLRTAWAAHGEPPPQLQVQPGRAHPSAEPGGRLEWRVLLQAPGVVAIFKPSGMTSQELRERVSVALRANGHAGSLVFVSRLDAPTSGVMPLALGREGSAAAHWLQTQFAARRVSKEYLCLVAGRPLGPIGREGEIDAPLLVRDGISDRNRVVPSPLGKPARTLYQVLETFPLEGEDMLTLLLARPQTGRTHQIRAHLAGIGRPLVGDEDYGGICYACGVRCPRLFLHCKRLSLVDLAGARFEPEAPLPGDLLEVLALIRRRPPEMPSEAWKRSKKK
;
A
#
# COMPACT_ATOMS: atom_id res chain seq x y z
N GLN A 1 -13.13 -13.48 -19.98
CA GLN A 1 -12.01 -14.44 -19.96
C GLN A 1 -10.79 -13.72 -19.37
N PRO A 2 -9.92 -14.39 -18.60
CA PRO A 2 -8.69 -13.80 -18.08
C PRO A 2 -7.80 -13.27 -19.21
N VAL A 3 -7.14 -12.13 -18.99
CA VAL A 3 -6.31 -11.47 -20.02
C VAL A 3 -5.16 -12.37 -20.47
N TRP A 4 -4.55 -13.13 -19.55
CA TRP A 4 -3.51 -14.09 -19.89
C TRP A 4 -3.96 -15.17 -20.90
N GLN A 5 -5.20 -15.66 -20.80
CA GLN A 5 -5.71 -16.69 -21.71
C GLN A 5 -5.92 -16.13 -23.12
N LEU A 6 -6.43 -14.90 -23.21
CA LEU A 6 -6.58 -14.19 -24.49
C LEU A 6 -5.22 -13.93 -25.14
N ALA A 7 -4.23 -13.47 -24.35
CA ALA A 7 -2.88 -13.22 -24.84
C ALA A 7 -2.24 -14.50 -25.42
N LEU A 8 -2.40 -15.64 -24.73
CA LEU A 8 -1.89 -16.93 -25.22
C LEU A 8 -2.66 -17.45 -26.44
N GLY A 9 -3.97 -17.24 -26.49
CA GLY A 9 -4.79 -17.58 -27.65
C GLY A 9 -4.35 -16.80 -28.89
N LEU A 10 -4.11 -15.49 -28.73
CA LEU A 10 -3.58 -14.64 -29.81
C LEU A 10 -2.18 -15.09 -30.24
N LEU A 11 -1.27 -15.34 -29.29
CA LEU A 11 0.08 -15.84 -29.58
C LEU A 11 0.07 -17.18 -30.31
N GLY A 12 -0.83 -18.10 -29.93
CA GLY A 12 -1.01 -19.38 -30.62
C GLY A 12 -1.53 -19.20 -32.06
N GLY A 13 -2.54 -18.34 -32.23
CA GLY A 13 -3.18 -18.07 -33.53
C GLY A 13 -2.32 -17.28 -34.52
N MET A 14 -1.20 -16.68 -34.10
CA MET A 14 -0.26 -16.03 -35.03
C MET A 14 0.29 -17.01 -36.07
N SER A 15 0.50 -18.27 -35.69
CA SER A 15 0.95 -19.32 -36.62
C SER A 15 -0.07 -19.60 -37.72
N ASP A 16 -1.36 -19.67 -37.38
CA ASP A 16 -2.46 -19.84 -38.33
C ASP A 16 -2.59 -18.63 -39.28
N ALA A 17 -2.28 -17.43 -38.77
CA ALA A 17 -2.24 -16.18 -39.54
C ALA A 17 -0.92 -15.97 -40.32
N ARG A 18 0.02 -16.93 -40.28
CA ARG A 18 1.37 -16.84 -40.89
C ARG A 18 2.20 -15.64 -40.40
N LEU A 19 1.99 -15.23 -39.15
CA LEU A 19 2.77 -14.21 -38.46
C LEU A 19 3.79 -14.89 -37.53
N ALA A 20 5.05 -14.45 -37.56
CA ALA A 20 6.06 -14.92 -36.64
C ALA A 20 6.01 -14.08 -35.35
N PRO A 21 5.86 -14.68 -34.15
CA PRO A 21 5.95 -13.95 -32.91
C PRO A 21 7.39 -13.46 -32.69
N ASP A 22 7.51 -12.22 -32.21
CA ASP A 22 8.78 -11.57 -31.91
C ASP A 22 8.96 -11.36 -30.39
N GLU A 23 10.07 -10.72 -30.01
CA GLU A 23 10.40 -10.40 -28.62
C GLU A 23 9.30 -9.62 -27.90
N ILE A 24 8.68 -8.65 -28.58
CA ILE A 24 7.63 -7.81 -28.01
C ILE A 24 6.38 -8.66 -27.73
N THR A 25 6.02 -9.54 -28.68
CA THR A 25 4.87 -10.43 -28.56
C THR A 25 5.01 -11.38 -27.37
N TYR A 26 6.18 -12.03 -27.23
CA TYR A 26 6.45 -12.90 -26.08
C TYR A 26 6.48 -12.12 -24.77
N SER A 27 7.16 -10.96 -24.72
CA SER A 27 7.22 -10.09 -23.54
C SER A 27 5.82 -9.67 -23.07
N ALA A 28 4.92 -9.34 -24.01
CA ALA A 28 3.54 -8.98 -23.73
C ALA A 28 2.73 -10.18 -23.18
N ALA A 29 2.91 -11.37 -23.74
CA ALA A 29 2.24 -12.59 -23.26
C ALA A 29 2.73 -13.00 -21.86
N ILE A 30 4.03 -12.89 -21.59
CA ILE A 30 4.63 -13.12 -20.26
C ILE A 30 4.07 -12.09 -19.26
N SER A 31 4.02 -10.81 -19.65
CA SER A 31 3.44 -9.73 -18.82
C SER A 31 1.95 -9.96 -18.51
N ALA A 32 1.20 -10.52 -19.46
CA ALA A 32 -0.19 -10.92 -19.21
C ALA A 32 -0.27 -12.06 -18.18
N CYS A 33 0.58 -13.08 -18.30
CA CYS A 33 0.70 -14.16 -17.30
C CYS A 33 1.11 -13.64 -15.93
N GLU A 34 2.02 -12.67 -15.88
CA GLU A 34 2.46 -11.99 -14.67
C GLU A 34 1.29 -11.31 -13.96
N LYS A 35 0.44 -10.54 -14.66
CA LYS A 35 -0.72 -9.87 -14.06
C LYS A 35 -1.63 -10.84 -13.31
N ASP A 36 -1.83 -12.03 -13.88
CA ASP A 36 -2.69 -13.08 -13.34
C ASP A 36 -1.95 -14.13 -12.48
N GLY A 37 -0.66 -13.91 -12.18
CA GLY A 37 0.16 -14.79 -11.33
C GLY A 37 0.41 -16.20 -11.91
N GLN A 38 0.25 -16.37 -13.22
CA GLN A 38 0.42 -17.65 -13.93
C GLN A 38 1.90 -17.98 -14.16
N TRP A 39 2.62 -18.24 -13.08
CA TRP A 39 4.07 -18.45 -13.11
C TRP A 39 4.50 -19.62 -14.00
N GLN A 40 3.77 -20.75 -14.02
CA GLN A 40 4.12 -21.89 -14.88
C GLN A 40 4.16 -21.47 -16.35
N MET A 41 3.12 -20.74 -16.78
CA MET A 41 2.97 -20.35 -18.17
C MET A 41 3.96 -19.25 -18.56
N ALA A 42 4.23 -18.31 -17.64
CA ALA A 42 5.27 -17.31 -17.84
C ALA A 42 6.65 -17.96 -18.08
N LEU A 43 7.01 -18.99 -17.32
CA LEU A 43 8.26 -19.73 -17.51
C LEU A 43 8.28 -20.52 -18.83
N VAL A 44 7.18 -21.21 -19.17
CA VAL A 44 7.06 -21.93 -20.45
C VAL A 44 7.23 -20.99 -21.64
N LEU A 45 6.64 -19.78 -21.57
CA LEU A 45 6.80 -18.78 -22.63
C LEU A 45 8.23 -18.26 -22.72
N LEU A 46 8.90 -18.03 -21.59
CA LEU A 46 10.29 -17.61 -21.54
C LEU A 46 11.22 -18.69 -22.16
N ASP A 47 10.98 -19.96 -21.86
CA ASP A 47 11.72 -21.09 -22.46
C ASP A 47 11.43 -21.22 -23.95
N ARG A 48 10.16 -21.03 -24.37
CA ARG A 48 9.77 -21.08 -25.77
C ARG A 48 10.42 -19.96 -26.58
N MET A 49 10.50 -18.75 -26.04
CA MET A 49 11.17 -17.62 -26.66
C MET A 49 12.63 -17.97 -26.99
N LEU A 50 13.36 -18.53 -26.03
CA LEU A 50 14.72 -19.02 -26.23
C LEU A 50 14.82 -20.17 -27.23
N ALA A 51 13.89 -21.13 -27.19
CA ALA A 51 13.85 -22.24 -28.14
C ALA A 51 13.59 -21.79 -29.58
N THR A 52 12.91 -20.65 -29.77
CA THR A 52 12.70 -20.03 -31.08
C THR A 52 13.87 -19.15 -31.55
N GLY A 53 14.97 -19.11 -30.80
CA GLY A 53 16.16 -18.30 -31.12
C GLY A 53 15.99 -16.81 -30.83
N LEU A 54 14.94 -16.42 -30.09
CA LEU A 54 14.75 -15.03 -29.64
C LEU A 54 15.44 -14.85 -28.29
N GLU A 55 16.13 -13.73 -28.11
CA GLU A 55 16.85 -13.41 -26.88
C GLU A 55 15.94 -12.66 -25.89
N PRO A 56 15.59 -13.25 -24.72
CA PRO A 56 14.82 -12.54 -23.72
C PRO A 56 15.63 -11.42 -23.10
N ASN A 57 15.01 -10.26 -23.00
CA ASN A 57 15.59 -9.08 -22.37
C ASN A 57 15.25 -9.00 -20.87
N VAL A 58 15.73 -7.94 -20.22
CA VAL A 58 15.43 -7.62 -18.81
C VAL A 58 13.93 -7.61 -18.53
N ILE A 59 13.10 -7.09 -19.44
CA ILE A 59 11.64 -7.00 -19.26
C ILE A 59 11.01 -8.39 -19.18
N SER A 60 11.35 -9.29 -20.10
CA SER A 60 10.84 -10.68 -20.11
C SER A 60 11.24 -11.45 -18.86
N TYR A 61 12.51 -11.33 -18.44
CA TYR A 61 13.01 -11.95 -17.21
C TYR A 61 12.32 -11.38 -15.96
N SER A 62 12.21 -10.06 -15.85
CA SER A 62 11.53 -9.36 -14.75
C SER A 62 10.06 -9.74 -14.64
N ALA A 63 9.34 -9.84 -15.76
CA ALA A 63 7.94 -10.27 -15.78
C ALA A 63 7.80 -11.75 -15.34
N ALA A 64 8.68 -12.64 -15.81
CA ALA A 64 8.68 -14.04 -15.37
C ALA A 64 8.99 -14.19 -13.87
N MET A 65 9.95 -13.42 -13.35
CA MET A 65 10.26 -13.37 -11.92
C MET A 65 9.08 -12.83 -11.10
N SER A 66 8.43 -11.75 -11.55
CA SER A 66 7.25 -11.21 -10.84
C SER A 66 6.05 -12.15 -10.90
N ALA A 67 5.89 -12.92 -11.99
CA ALA A 67 4.91 -14.01 -12.02
C ALA A 67 5.20 -15.06 -10.93
N CYS A 68 6.47 -15.48 -10.79
CA CYS A 68 6.90 -16.41 -9.73
C CYS A 68 6.69 -15.82 -8.33
N GLU A 69 6.99 -14.54 -8.14
CA GLU A 69 6.76 -13.78 -6.91
C GLU A 69 5.28 -13.75 -6.53
N LYS A 70 4.37 -13.54 -7.49
CA LYS A 70 2.91 -13.60 -7.26
C LYS A 70 2.44 -15.02 -6.94
N GLY A 71 3.06 -16.04 -7.54
CA GLY A 71 2.86 -17.46 -7.21
C GLY A 71 3.54 -17.94 -5.92
N SER A 72 4.28 -17.09 -5.21
CA SER A 72 5.11 -17.45 -4.05
C SER A 72 6.07 -18.61 -4.33
N ARG A 73 6.66 -18.61 -5.54
CA ARG A 73 7.57 -19.65 -6.07
C ARG A 73 9.01 -19.17 -6.04
N TRP A 74 9.59 -19.11 -4.85
CA TRP A 74 10.93 -18.57 -4.63
C TRP A 74 12.03 -19.34 -5.40
N GLN A 75 11.96 -20.68 -5.49
CA GLN A 75 12.99 -21.47 -6.19
C GLN A 75 13.07 -21.07 -7.66
N PHE A 76 11.92 -20.93 -8.30
CA PHE A 76 11.83 -20.54 -9.70
C PHE A 76 12.25 -19.08 -9.88
N ALA A 77 11.85 -18.17 -9.00
CA ALA A 77 12.30 -16.77 -9.05
C ALA A 77 13.84 -16.67 -8.98
N LEU A 78 14.50 -17.40 -8.07
CA LEU A 78 15.96 -17.42 -7.96
C LEU A 78 16.64 -18.11 -9.15
N SER A 79 16.03 -19.18 -9.68
CA SER A 79 16.52 -19.84 -10.89
C SER A 79 16.51 -18.90 -12.09
N VAL A 80 15.43 -18.13 -12.26
CA VAL A 80 15.30 -17.14 -13.34
C VAL A 80 16.33 -16.01 -13.17
N LEU A 81 16.52 -15.51 -11.94
CA LEU A 81 17.57 -14.52 -11.63
C LEU A 81 18.97 -15.05 -11.96
N GLY A 82 19.25 -16.30 -11.60
CA GLY A 82 20.53 -16.97 -11.92
C GLY A 82 20.76 -17.14 -13.42
N ARG A 83 19.71 -17.50 -14.18
CA ARG A 83 19.77 -17.60 -15.65
C ARG A 83 20.04 -16.26 -16.32
N MET A 84 19.38 -15.21 -15.85
CA MET A 84 19.60 -13.84 -16.33
C MET A 84 21.09 -13.46 -16.19
N ARG A 85 21.68 -13.69 -15.01
CA ARG A 85 23.11 -13.48 -14.75
C ARG A 85 24.02 -14.34 -15.62
N ALA A 86 23.69 -15.62 -15.80
CA ALA A 86 24.49 -16.55 -16.60
C ALA A 86 24.56 -16.16 -18.08
N LEU A 87 23.55 -15.42 -18.57
CA LEU A 87 23.55 -14.84 -19.92
C LEU A 87 24.24 -13.47 -19.99
N GLY A 88 24.85 -12.99 -18.90
CA GLY A 88 25.50 -11.68 -18.85
C GLY A 88 24.52 -10.50 -18.79
N LEU A 89 23.22 -10.74 -18.59
CA LEU A 89 22.24 -9.68 -18.39
C LEU A 89 22.31 -9.22 -16.94
N ALA A 90 22.61 -7.94 -16.74
CA ALA A 90 22.68 -7.33 -15.41
C ALA A 90 21.26 -7.23 -14.80
N PRO A 91 20.96 -7.90 -13.68
CA PRO A 91 19.69 -7.76 -13.00
C PRO A 91 19.49 -6.33 -12.50
N ASP A 92 18.29 -5.80 -12.66
CA ASP A 92 17.92 -4.47 -12.19
C ASP A 92 17.31 -4.51 -10.77
N GLU A 93 16.99 -3.34 -10.22
CA GLU A 93 16.34 -3.21 -8.91
C GLU A 93 15.03 -4.01 -8.83
N TRP A 94 14.28 -4.05 -9.94
CA TRP A 94 13.02 -4.76 -10.04
C TRP A 94 13.21 -6.29 -9.94
N SER A 95 14.20 -6.82 -10.65
CA SER A 95 14.59 -8.23 -10.62
C SER A 95 14.90 -8.70 -9.20
N TYR A 96 15.75 -7.96 -8.50
CA TYR A 96 16.12 -8.26 -7.12
C TYR A 96 14.93 -8.14 -6.16
N THR A 97 14.12 -7.08 -6.30
CA THR A 97 12.94 -6.88 -5.46
C THR A 97 11.92 -8.00 -5.64
N ALA A 98 11.69 -8.46 -6.88
CA ALA A 98 10.80 -9.58 -7.16
C ALA A 98 11.32 -10.90 -6.56
N ALA A 99 12.62 -11.19 -6.70
CA ALA A 99 13.24 -12.37 -6.11
C ALA A 99 13.14 -12.36 -4.56
N LEU A 100 13.43 -11.22 -3.94
CA LEU A 100 13.34 -11.04 -2.49
C LEU A 100 11.90 -11.12 -1.97
N SER A 101 10.94 -10.49 -2.66
CA SER A 101 9.52 -10.59 -2.32
C SER A 101 9.00 -12.03 -2.47
N ALA A 102 9.50 -12.81 -3.45
CA ALA A 102 9.20 -14.23 -3.56
C ALA A 102 9.73 -15.03 -2.35
N CYS A 103 10.97 -14.76 -1.92
CA CYS A 103 11.56 -15.36 -0.73
C CYS A 103 10.81 -14.97 0.54
N GLU A 104 10.41 -13.69 0.67
CA GLU A 104 9.63 -13.15 1.78
C GLU A 104 8.30 -13.90 1.93
N LYS A 105 7.53 -14.03 0.86
CA LYS A 105 6.24 -14.72 0.87
C LYS A 105 6.36 -16.21 1.20
N ALA A 106 7.50 -16.82 0.88
CA ALA A 106 7.80 -18.22 1.19
C ALA A 106 8.57 -18.39 2.52
N ALA A 107 8.77 -17.31 3.29
CA ALA A 107 9.52 -17.29 4.55
C ALA A 107 10.95 -17.86 4.44
N GLN A 108 11.62 -17.69 3.29
CA GLN A 108 12.98 -18.19 3.03
C GLN A 108 14.03 -17.12 3.28
N TRP A 109 14.24 -16.78 4.54
CA TRP A 109 15.11 -15.66 4.89
C TRP A 109 16.60 -15.90 4.59
N GLN A 110 17.08 -17.15 4.65
CA GLN A 110 18.47 -17.48 4.30
C GLN A 110 18.74 -17.19 2.82
N GLN A 111 17.77 -17.49 1.96
CA GLN A 111 17.87 -17.24 0.52
C GLN A 111 17.74 -15.75 0.23
N ALA A 112 16.84 -15.04 0.93
CA ALA A 112 16.75 -13.59 0.84
C ALA A 112 18.07 -12.92 1.26
N LEU A 113 18.72 -13.41 2.31
CA LEU A 113 20.03 -12.90 2.76
C LEU A 113 21.09 -13.11 1.69
N ALA A 114 21.18 -14.31 1.10
CA ALA A 114 22.12 -14.61 0.03
C ALA A 114 21.92 -13.68 -1.19
N VAL A 115 20.68 -13.38 -1.56
CA VAL A 115 20.38 -12.41 -2.62
C VAL A 115 20.89 -11.02 -2.25
N VAL A 116 20.59 -10.51 -1.05
CA VAL A 116 21.08 -9.19 -0.61
C VAL A 116 22.61 -9.13 -0.57
N SER A 117 23.27 -10.20 -0.10
CA SER A 117 24.73 -10.28 -0.11
C SER A 117 25.31 -10.24 -1.53
N SER A 118 24.70 -10.94 -2.49
CA SER A 118 25.16 -10.92 -3.88
C SER A 118 25.09 -9.53 -4.54
N ILE A 119 24.12 -8.69 -4.15
CA ILE A 119 24.03 -7.30 -4.65
C ILE A 119 25.25 -6.48 -4.20
N HIS A 120 25.68 -6.70 -2.95
CA HIS A 120 26.85 -6.03 -2.39
C HIS A 120 28.15 -6.46 -3.09
N GLU A 121 28.28 -7.75 -3.40
CA GLU A 121 29.42 -8.30 -4.17
C GLU A 121 29.50 -7.72 -5.59
N GLU A 122 28.35 -7.44 -6.21
CA GLU A 122 28.22 -6.75 -7.50
C GLU A 122 28.46 -5.23 -7.41
N ARG A 123 28.98 -4.73 -6.27
CA ARG A 123 29.25 -3.30 -5.97
C ARG A 123 28.04 -2.39 -6.11
N SER A 124 26.85 -2.95 -5.90
CA SER A 124 25.58 -2.21 -5.85
C SER A 124 25.09 -2.13 -4.40
N GLU A 125 24.37 -1.06 -4.05
CA GLU A 125 23.75 -0.93 -2.73
C GLU A 125 22.32 -1.49 -2.73
N PRO A 126 21.97 -2.43 -1.84
CA PRO A 126 20.60 -2.91 -1.74
C PRO A 126 19.67 -1.80 -1.26
N THR A 127 18.52 -1.65 -1.90
CA THR A 127 17.57 -0.60 -1.55
C THR A 127 16.83 -0.91 -0.26
N GLY A 128 16.22 0.11 0.36
CA GLY A 128 15.43 -0.06 1.58
C GLY A 128 14.28 -1.06 1.43
N ILE A 129 13.68 -1.18 0.25
CA ILE A 129 12.64 -2.18 -0.02
C ILE A 129 13.22 -3.60 0.08
N MET A 130 14.42 -3.81 -0.44
CA MET A 130 15.11 -5.10 -0.41
C MET A 130 15.46 -5.52 1.03
N TRP A 131 16.04 -4.60 1.80
CA TRP A 131 16.31 -4.83 3.23
C TRP A 131 15.02 -5.10 4.01
N GLY A 132 13.96 -4.33 3.76
CA GLY A 132 12.69 -4.54 4.43
C GLY A 132 12.04 -5.89 4.10
N SER A 133 12.19 -6.37 2.86
CA SER A 133 11.73 -7.70 2.44
C SER A 133 12.50 -8.82 3.16
N LEU A 134 13.83 -8.69 3.29
CA LEU A 134 14.66 -9.60 4.09
C LEU A 134 14.20 -9.62 5.56
N LEU A 135 14.09 -8.45 6.20
CA LEU A 135 13.71 -8.35 7.61
C LEU A 135 12.29 -8.89 7.88
N SER A 136 11.36 -8.67 6.94
CA SER A 136 10.02 -9.24 6.97
C SER A 136 10.05 -10.77 6.93
N SER A 137 10.89 -11.36 6.06
CA SER A 137 11.07 -12.81 5.95
C SER A 137 11.71 -13.45 7.19
N MET A 138 12.64 -12.74 7.84
CA MET A 138 13.27 -13.17 9.08
C MET A 138 12.29 -13.15 10.27
N ALA A 139 11.39 -12.16 10.29
CA ALA A 139 10.39 -12.04 11.36
C ALA A 139 9.39 -13.21 11.35
N SER A 140 9.09 -13.81 10.20
CA SER A 140 8.30 -15.04 10.14
C SER A 140 9.05 -16.31 10.54
N GLY A 141 10.39 -16.24 10.67
CA GLY A 141 11.27 -17.36 11.03
C GLY A 141 11.69 -17.42 12.50
N SER A 142 11.00 -16.74 13.41
CA SER A 142 11.27 -16.70 14.86
C SER A 142 12.55 -15.96 15.31
N CYS A 143 13.16 -15.13 14.45
CA CYS A 143 14.39 -14.40 14.75
C CYS A 143 14.17 -12.92 15.12
N SER A 144 13.33 -12.61 16.13
CA SER A 144 12.96 -11.21 16.44
C SER A 144 14.13 -10.33 16.88
N GLU A 145 15.07 -10.87 17.67
CA GLU A 145 16.21 -10.13 18.19
C GLU A 145 17.20 -9.77 17.06
N GLN A 146 17.50 -10.72 16.18
CA GLN A 146 18.36 -10.52 15.01
C GLN A 146 17.77 -9.47 14.06
N VAL A 147 16.44 -9.42 13.91
CA VAL A 147 15.79 -8.40 13.09
C VAL A 147 15.96 -7.01 13.68
N SER A 148 15.83 -6.85 15.00
CA SER A 148 16.03 -5.56 15.68
C SER A 148 17.49 -5.09 15.59
N ASP A 149 18.45 -5.98 15.82
CA ASP A 149 19.89 -5.68 15.70
C ASP A 149 20.25 -5.27 14.27
N MET A 150 19.81 -6.04 13.27
CA MET A 150 20.05 -5.70 11.86
C MET A 150 19.41 -4.35 11.48
N LEU A 151 18.17 -4.10 11.90
CA LEU A 151 17.48 -2.85 11.62
C LEU A 151 18.23 -1.64 12.18
N GLU A 152 18.77 -1.76 13.41
CA GLU A 152 19.55 -0.70 14.05
C GLU A 152 20.92 -0.50 13.39
N ARG A 153 21.59 -1.58 12.96
CA ARG A 153 22.83 -1.49 12.17
C ARG A 153 22.62 -0.79 10.83
N LEU A 154 21.52 -1.09 10.12
CA LEU A 154 21.18 -0.42 8.87
C LEU A 154 20.91 1.07 9.10
N ARG A 155 20.16 1.42 10.16
CA ARG A 155 19.86 2.81 10.52
C ARG A 155 21.14 3.59 10.81
N THR A 156 22.01 3.06 11.66
CA THR A 156 23.26 3.71 12.06
C THR A 156 24.22 3.86 10.88
N ALA A 157 24.34 2.85 10.02
CA ALA A 157 25.14 2.92 8.79
C ALA A 157 24.62 4.01 7.84
N TRP A 158 23.32 4.05 7.55
CA TRP A 158 22.74 5.09 6.69
C TRP A 158 22.82 6.49 7.31
N ALA A 159 22.65 6.62 8.62
CA ALA A 159 22.80 7.90 9.31
C ALA A 159 24.26 8.41 9.30
N ALA A 160 25.25 7.51 9.33
CA ALA A 160 26.67 7.87 9.34
C ALA A 160 27.23 8.17 7.95
N HIS A 161 26.79 7.42 6.92
CA HIS A 161 27.32 7.52 5.56
C HIS A 161 26.43 8.33 4.60
N GLY A 162 25.19 8.63 4.98
CA GLY A 162 24.26 9.41 4.18
C GLY A 162 24.50 10.92 4.27
N GLU A 163 24.18 11.63 3.19
CA GLU A 163 24.03 13.09 3.25
C GLU A 163 22.96 13.45 4.31
N PRO A 164 23.20 14.49 5.14
CA PRO A 164 22.22 14.91 6.13
C PRO A 164 20.91 15.27 5.43
N PRO A 165 19.76 14.80 5.95
CA PRO A 165 18.48 15.03 5.28
C PRO A 165 18.18 16.53 5.20
N PRO A 166 17.64 17.00 4.06
CA PRO A 166 17.31 18.41 3.91
C PRO A 166 16.26 18.81 4.94
N GLN A 167 16.37 20.03 5.46
CA GLN A 167 15.32 20.60 6.30
C GLN A 167 14.28 21.30 5.42
N LEU A 168 13.04 20.85 5.49
CA LEU A 168 11.92 21.64 4.98
C LEU A 168 11.77 22.88 5.86
N GLN A 169 11.75 24.08 5.28
CA GLN A 169 11.51 25.33 6.03
C GLN A 169 10.01 25.63 6.22
N VAL A 170 9.15 24.62 6.06
CA VAL A 170 7.70 24.77 6.19
C VAL A 170 7.33 24.57 7.66
N GLN A 171 6.76 25.61 8.28
CA GLN A 171 6.27 25.50 9.66
C GLN A 171 5.12 24.48 9.77
N PRO A 172 5.11 23.60 10.78
CA PRO A 172 3.98 22.73 11.07
C PRO A 172 2.67 23.52 11.18
N GLY A 173 1.60 22.99 10.61
CA GLY A 173 0.26 23.57 10.69
C GLY A 173 -0.04 24.71 9.71
N ARG A 174 0.94 25.30 9.01
CA ARG A 174 0.66 26.26 7.93
C ARG A 174 0.31 25.53 6.64
N ALA A 175 -0.83 25.89 6.07
CA ALA A 175 -1.19 25.52 4.71
C ALA A 175 -0.22 26.15 3.71
N HIS A 176 0.27 25.36 2.75
CA HIS A 176 1.07 25.91 1.68
C HIS A 176 0.15 26.56 0.63
N PRO A 177 0.26 27.88 0.33
CA PRO A 177 -0.52 28.49 -0.73
C PRO A 177 -0.01 27.98 -2.08
N SER A 178 -0.84 27.24 -2.81
CA SER A 178 -0.62 26.94 -4.23
C SER A 178 -1.22 28.05 -5.08
N ALA A 179 -0.43 28.63 -6.00
CA ALA A 179 -0.92 29.54 -7.02
C ALA A 179 -1.65 28.75 -8.13
N GLU A 180 -2.95 29.01 -8.31
CA GLU A 180 -3.80 28.93 -9.53
C GLU A 180 -5.29 28.99 -9.12
N PRO A 181 -6.18 29.63 -9.90
CA PRO A 181 -7.56 29.91 -9.50
C PRO A 181 -8.47 28.70 -9.75
N GLY A 182 -8.99 28.07 -8.69
CA GLY A 182 -9.94 26.96 -8.83
C GLY A 182 -10.14 26.04 -7.62
N GLY A 183 -9.42 26.27 -6.51
CA GLY A 183 -9.69 25.58 -5.25
C GLY A 183 -8.45 25.53 -4.38
N ARG A 184 -8.45 26.27 -3.26
CA ARG A 184 -7.41 26.20 -2.23
C ARG A 184 -7.27 24.75 -1.76
N LEU A 185 -6.18 24.08 -2.14
CA LEU A 185 -5.82 22.77 -1.59
C LEU A 185 -4.66 22.95 -0.62
N GLU A 186 -5.03 23.13 0.64
CA GLU A 186 -4.12 23.23 1.77
C GLU A 186 -3.59 21.84 2.13
N TRP A 187 -2.51 21.39 1.49
CA TRP A 187 -1.66 20.38 2.15
C TRP A 187 -0.84 21.12 3.23
N ARG A 188 -0.70 20.48 4.39
CA ARG A 188 0.02 21.05 5.54
C ARG A 188 0.97 20.02 6.13
N VAL A 189 2.09 20.50 6.62
CA VAL A 189 3.01 19.70 7.45
C VAL A 189 2.37 19.46 8.81
N LEU A 190 2.28 18.20 9.22
CA LEU A 190 1.78 17.79 10.52
C LEU A 190 2.92 17.70 11.53
N LEU A 191 4.02 17.07 11.13
CA LEU A 191 5.21 16.85 11.95
C LEU A 191 6.43 16.64 11.06
N GLN A 192 7.60 17.04 11.53
CA GLN A 192 8.87 16.83 10.85
C GLN A 192 9.94 16.40 11.86
N ALA A 193 10.81 15.49 11.44
CA ALA A 193 11.93 14.99 12.22
C ALA A 193 13.09 14.64 11.26
N PRO A 194 14.28 14.27 11.75
CA PRO A 194 15.41 13.89 10.89
C PRO A 194 15.03 12.81 9.87
N GLY A 195 15.08 13.18 8.58
CA GLY A 195 14.82 12.28 7.46
C GLY A 195 13.34 12.05 7.13
N VAL A 196 12.39 12.58 7.91
CA VAL A 196 10.96 12.32 7.69
C VAL A 196 10.12 13.57 7.87
N VAL A 197 9.15 13.75 6.97
CA VAL A 197 8.08 14.74 7.12
C VAL A 197 6.73 14.04 6.95
N ALA A 198 5.81 14.31 7.85
CA ALA A 198 4.43 13.88 7.74
C ALA A 198 3.56 15.03 7.27
N ILE A 199 2.80 14.81 6.20
CA ILE A 199 1.83 15.76 5.68
C ILE A 199 0.40 15.26 5.88
N PHE A 200 -0.54 16.19 5.86
CA PHE A 200 -1.96 15.86 5.76
C PHE A 200 -2.35 15.65 4.29
N LYS A 201 -2.79 14.43 3.96
CA LYS A 201 -3.42 14.14 2.67
C LYS A 201 -4.94 14.38 2.75
N PRO A 202 -5.51 15.23 1.88
CA PRO A 202 -6.96 15.38 1.76
C PRO A 202 -7.61 14.15 1.11
N SER A 203 -8.92 14.03 1.26
CA SER A 203 -9.73 13.04 0.54
C SER A 203 -9.97 13.50 -0.90
N GLY A 204 -10.19 12.54 -1.80
CA GLY A 204 -10.50 12.78 -3.21
C GLY A 204 -9.28 13.04 -4.08
N MET A 205 -8.07 12.85 -3.55
CA MET A 205 -6.81 13.08 -4.26
C MET A 205 -5.96 11.80 -4.24
N THR A 206 -5.46 11.33 -5.37
CA THR A 206 -4.55 10.18 -5.38
C THR A 206 -3.20 10.53 -4.74
N SER A 207 -2.44 9.53 -4.27
CA SER A 207 -1.07 9.77 -3.80
C SER A 207 -0.16 10.35 -4.89
N GLN A 208 -0.42 10.05 -6.16
CA GLN A 208 0.33 10.59 -7.30
C GLN A 208 0.02 12.07 -7.53
N GLU A 209 -1.25 12.44 -7.57
CA GLU A 209 -1.66 13.86 -7.68
C GLU A 209 -1.10 14.69 -6.53
N LEU A 210 -1.10 14.15 -5.30
CA LEU A 210 -0.49 14.81 -4.15
C LEU A 210 1.02 14.99 -4.35
N ARG A 211 1.72 13.97 -4.87
CA ARG A 211 3.16 14.05 -5.17
C ARG A 211 3.46 15.16 -6.16
N GLU A 212 2.71 15.25 -7.25
CA GLU A 212 2.89 16.29 -8.27
C GLU A 212 2.69 17.68 -7.67
N ARG A 213 1.59 17.89 -6.91
CA ARG A 213 1.28 19.18 -6.28
C ARG A 213 2.30 19.61 -5.24
N VAL A 214 2.71 18.70 -4.35
CA VAL A 214 3.74 18.98 -3.34
C VAL A 214 5.07 19.32 -4.03
N SER A 215 5.42 18.59 -5.09
CA SER A 215 6.66 18.84 -5.84
C SER A 215 6.68 20.23 -6.48
N VAL A 216 5.56 20.66 -7.08
CA VAL A 216 5.43 22.01 -7.64
C VAL A 216 5.55 23.08 -6.55
N ALA A 217 4.86 22.88 -5.42
CA ALA A 217 4.89 23.83 -4.30
C ALA A 217 6.30 23.96 -3.70
N LEU A 218 7.04 22.86 -3.53
CA LEU A 218 8.42 22.95 -3.02
C LEU A 218 9.37 23.69 -3.97
N ARG A 219 9.29 23.41 -5.27
CA ARG A 219 10.09 24.12 -6.28
C ARG A 219 9.83 25.63 -6.25
N ALA A 220 8.57 26.04 -6.12
CA ALA A 220 8.18 27.44 -6.06
C ALA A 220 8.76 28.18 -4.83
N ASN A 221 9.11 27.47 -3.76
CA ASN A 221 9.63 28.06 -2.52
C ASN A 221 11.13 27.87 -2.34
N GLY A 222 11.86 27.63 -3.45
CA GLY A 222 13.31 27.47 -3.42
C GLY A 222 13.77 26.16 -2.76
N HIS A 223 12.84 25.26 -2.40
CA HIS A 223 13.18 23.93 -1.94
C HIS A 223 13.48 23.05 -3.15
N ALA A 224 14.76 22.94 -3.50
CA ALA A 224 15.28 21.91 -4.41
C ALA A 224 15.25 20.50 -3.77
N GLY A 225 14.85 20.39 -2.49
CA GLY A 225 14.74 19.13 -1.78
C GLY A 225 13.76 18.18 -2.48
N SER A 226 14.26 16.99 -2.80
CA SER A 226 13.42 15.88 -3.25
C SER A 226 12.66 15.30 -2.05
N LEU A 227 11.44 14.86 -2.28
CA LEU A 227 10.67 14.06 -1.34
C LEU A 227 10.42 12.70 -1.96
N VAL A 228 10.63 11.64 -1.19
CA VAL A 228 10.28 10.28 -1.61
C VAL A 228 9.01 9.84 -0.93
N PHE A 229 8.05 9.39 -1.74
CA PHE A 229 6.78 8.85 -1.29
C PHE A 229 6.97 7.37 -0.92
N VAL A 230 7.07 7.10 0.39
CA VAL A 230 7.34 5.75 0.92
C VAL A 230 6.09 4.95 1.25
N SER A 231 4.92 5.60 1.18
CA SER A 231 3.64 4.99 1.48
C SER A 231 2.54 5.54 0.57
N ARG A 232 1.38 4.88 0.56
CA ARG A 232 0.21 5.28 -0.23
C ARG A 232 -1.03 5.27 0.64
N LEU A 233 -1.97 6.14 0.29
CA LEU A 233 -3.34 6.15 0.82
C LEU A 233 -4.28 6.20 -0.37
N ASP A 234 -5.39 5.47 -0.30
CA ASP A 234 -6.41 5.49 -1.35
C ASP A 234 -6.92 6.93 -1.57
N ALA A 235 -7.33 7.24 -2.80
CA ALA A 235 -7.81 8.57 -3.15
C ALA A 235 -8.86 9.13 -2.15
N PRO A 236 -9.93 8.38 -1.77
CA PRO A 236 -10.93 8.87 -0.82
C PRO A 236 -10.50 8.85 0.66
N THR A 237 -9.34 8.27 0.98
CA THR A 237 -8.83 8.23 2.36
C THR A 237 -8.07 9.52 2.68
N SER A 238 -8.39 10.16 3.80
CA SER A 238 -7.66 11.33 4.30
C SER A 238 -6.73 10.95 5.46
N GLY A 239 -5.78 11.82 5.81
CA GLY A 239 -5.00 11.70 7.05
C GLY A 239 -3.49 11.77 6.87
N VAL A 240 -2.77 11.17 7.79
CA VAL A 240 -1.30 11.23 7.87
C VAL A 240 -0.66 10.51 6.68
N MET A 241 0.28 11.18 6.02
CA MET A 241 1.12 10.59 4.98
C MET A 241 2.60 10.98 5.20
N PRO A 242 3.47 10.02 5.57
CA PRO A 242 4.89 10.25 5.78
C PRO A 242 5.65 10.17 4.46
N LEU A 243 6.63 11.05 4.33
CA LEU A 243 7.52 11.19 3.18
C LEU A 243 8.95 11.24 3.68
N ALA A 244 9.88 10.64 2.92
CA ALA A 244 11.30 10.77 3.20
C ALA A 244 11.81 12.12 2.69
N LEU A 245 12.64 12.78 3.50
CA LEU A 245 13.35 14.00 3.11
C LEU A 245 14.63 13.60 2.35
N GLY A 246 14.69 13.89 1.05
CA GLY A 246 15.83 13.55 0.18
C GLY A 246 15.42 12.91 -1.15
N ARG A 247 16.41 12.50 -1.93
CA ARG A 247 16.22 11.81 -3.23
C ARG A 247 15.96 10.32 -3.04
N GLU A 248 15.49 9.67 -4.10
CA GLU A 248 15.58 8.21 -4.24
C GLU A 248 17.03 7.78 -3.94
N GLY A 249 17.22 6.71 -3.16
CA GLY A 249 18.55 6.27 -2.72
C GLY A 249 19.16 7.02 -1.52
N SER A 250 18.51 8.08 -1.00
CA SER A 250 18.99 8.72 0.23
C SER A 250 18.82 7.81 1.46
N ALA A 251 19.64 8.03 2.48
CA ALA A 251 19.55 7.36 3.78
C ALA A 251 18.12 7.40 4.36
N ALA A 252 17.47 8.56 4.30
CA ALA A 252 16.08 8.75 4.73
C ALA A 252 15.09 7.89 3.92
N ALA A 253 15.24 7.85 2.60
CA ALA A 253 14.39 7.05 1.72
C ALA A 253 14.56 5.56 2.01
N HIS A 254 15.79 5.07 2.07
CA HIS A 254 16.09 3.68 2.39
C HIS A 254 15.59 3.28 3.77
N TRP A 255 15.81 4.11 4.79
CA TRP A 255 15.35 3.84 6.15
C TRP A 255 13.83 3.71 6.24
N LEU A 256 13.10 4.67 5.67
CA LEU A 256 11.64 4.64 5.70
C LEU A 256 11.08 3.50 4.85
N GLN A 257 11.60 3.28 3.63
CA GLN A 257 11.22 2.14 2.79
C GLN A 257 11.41 0.81 3.53
N THR A 258 12.54 0.66 4.23
CA THR A 258 12.84 -0.53 5.05
C THR A 258 11.79 -0.75 6.13
N GLN A 259 11.44 0.29 6.91
CA GLN A 259 10.43 0.16 7.95
C GLN A 259 9.05 -0.22 7.40
N PHE A 260 8.65 0.36 6.25
CA PHE A 260 7.38 0.03 5.60
C PHE A 260 7.35 -1.40 5.06
N ALA A 261 8.39 -1.82 4.34
CA ALA A 261 8.51 -3.17 3.78
C ALA A 261 8.66 -4.24 4.88
N ALA A 262 9.40 -3.94 5.96
CA ALA A 262 9.56 -4.80 7.14
C ALA A 262 8.33 -4.83 8.08
N ARG A 263 7.23 -4.13 7.74
CA ARG A 263 6.00 -4.03 8.55
C ARG A 263 6.24 -3.49 9.96
N ARG A 264 7.17 -2.55 10.12
CA ARG A 264 7.51 -1.91 11.41
C ARG A 264 6.77 -0.60 11.68
N VAL A 265 6.00 -0.12 10.72
CA VAL A 265 5.17 1.09 10.87
C VAL A 265 3.78 0.71 11.37
N SER A 266 3.42 1.19 12.57
CA SER A 266 2.06 1.07 13.08
C SER A 266 1.16 2.15 12.46
N LYS A 267 -0.09 1.77 12.16
CA LYS A 267 -1.06 2.66 11.53
C LYS A 267 -2.39 2.58 12.26
N GLU A 268 -2.96 3.73 12.57
CA GLU A 268 -4.25 3.85 13.23
C GLU A 268 -5.22 4.64 12.35
N TYR A 269 -6.36 4.02 12.06
CA TYR A 269 -7.41 4.59 11.25
C TYR A 269 -8.68 4.77 12.09
N LEU A 270 -9.26 5.96 12.03
CA LEU A 270 -10.63 6.17 12.46
C LEU A 270 -11.57 5.83 11.30
N CYS A 271 -12.57 5.00 11.56
CA CYS A 271 -13.59 4.68 10.59
C CYS A 271 -14.95 4.49 11.24
N LEU A 272 -16.01 4.86 10.52
CA LEU A 272 -17.38 4.66 10.94
C LEU A 272 -17.97 3.52 10.12
N VAL A 273 -18.54 2.52 10.77
CA VAL A 273 -19.19 1.37 10.11
C VAL A 273 -20.69 1.34 10.39
N ALA A 274 -21.45 0.73 9.49
CA ALA A 274 -22.87 0.45 9.67
C ALA A 274 -23.13 -1.06 9.73
N GLY A 275 -24.12 -1.47 10.52
CA GLY A 275 -24.61 -2.84 10.60
C GLY A 275 -24.71 -3.34 12.04
N ARG A 276 -24.75 -4.66 12.21
CA ARG A 276 -24.85 -5.29 13.53
C ARG A 276 -23.67 -4.93 14.45
N PRO A 277 -23.91 -4.77 15.77
CA PRO A 277 -22.88 -4.47 16.75
C PRO A 277 -21.66 -5.38 16.63
N LEU A 278 -20.46 -4.80 16.68
CA LEU A 278 -19.20 -5.55 16.77
C LEU A 278 -18.86 -5.92 18.22
N GLY A 279 -19.62 -5.40 19.19
CA GLY A 279 -19.55 -5.63 20.63
C GLY A 279 -19.58 -4.32 21.43
N PRO A 280 -19.35 -4.37 22.75
CA PRO A 280 -19.40 -3.19 23.61
C PRO A 280 -18.23 -2.22 23.33
N ILE A 281 -18.39 -0.97 23.77
CA ILE A 281 -17.30 0.03 23.78
C ILE A 281 -16.08 -0.54 24.50
N GLY A 282 -14.90 -0.32 23.93
CA GLY A 282 -13.63 -0.84 24.41
C GLY A 282 -13.29 -2.24 23.90
N ARG A 283 -14.25 -2.99 23.32
CA ARG A 283 -13.98 -4.31 22.75
C ARG A 283 -12.92 -4.21 21.66
N GLU A 284 -11.89 -5.03 21.79
CA GLU A 284 -10.95 -5.32 20.72
C GLU A 284 -11.41 -6.53 19.92
N GLY A 285 -11.12 -6.51 18.63
CA GLY A 285 -11.41 -7.63 17.74
C GLY A 285 -10.45 -7.66 16.56
N GLU A 286 -10.61 -8.70 15.78
CA GLU A 286 -9.71 -9.04 14.70
C GLU A 286 -10.50 -9.55 13.50
N ILE A 287 -10.03 -9.14 12.31
CA ILE A 287 -10.45 -9.68 11.04
C ILE A 287 -9.20 -10.25 10.37
N ASP A 288 -9.07 -11.56 10.35
CA ASP A 288 -8.02 -12.29 9.64
C ASP A 288 -8.65 -13.04 8.47
N ALA A 289 -8.58 -12.42 7.29
CA ALA A 289 -9.19 -12.95 6.09
C ALA A 289 -8.32 -12.56 4.89
N PRO A 290 -7.79 -13.54 4.12
CA PRO A 290 -6.98 -13.21 2.95
C PRO A 290 -7.81 -12.43 1.91
N LEU A 291 -7.16 -11.50 1.22
CA LEU A 291 -7.79 -10.58 0.29
C LEU A 291 -7.33 -10.84 -1.15
N LEU A 292 -8.30 -11.04 -2.04
CA LEU A 292 -8.08 -11.22 -3.47
C LEU A 292 -8.53 -9.97 -4.21
N VAL A 293 -7.65 -9.43 -5.04
CA VAL A 293 -8.00 -8.39 -6.01
C VAL A 293 -8.70 -9.09 -7.18
N ARG A 294 -9.90 -8.64 -7.53
CA ARG A 294 -10.61 -9.05 -8.74
C ARG A 294 -10.65 -7.87 -9.70
N ASP A 295 -10.33 -8.13 -10.96
CA ASP A 295 -10.52 -7.17 -12.03
C ASP A 295 -12.03 -6.92 -12.19
N GLY A 296 -12.43 -5.66 -12.10
CA GLY A 296 -13.81 -5.24 -12.32
C GLY A 296 -14.16 -5.21 -13.81
N ILE A 297 -15.46 -5.21 -14.12
CA ILE A 297 -15.96 -4.96 -15.49
C ILE A 297 -15.82 -3.47 -15.84
N SER A 298 -15.87 -2.59 -14.83
CA SER A 298 -15.41 -1.21 -14.90
C SER A 298 -13.99 -1.13 -14.34
N ASP A 299 -13.25 -0.10 -14.73
CA ASP A 299 -11.82 0.18 -14.44
C ASP A 299 -11.45 0.29 -12.92
N ARG A 300 -12.31 -0.20 -12.01
CA ARG A 300 -12.12 -0.22 -10.57
C ARG A 300 -11.91 -1.65 -10.08
N ASN A 301 -10.68 -1.95 -9.68
CA ASN A 301 -10.35 -3.20 -8.99
C ASN A 301 -11.15 -3.34 -7.70
N ARG A 302 -11.89 -4.45 -7.56
CA ARG A 302 -12.65 -4.78 -6.34
C ARG A 302 -11.89 -5.80 -5.53
N VAL A 303 -11.67 -5.53 -4.24
CA VAL A 303 -10.95 -6.43 -3.34
C VAL A 303 -11.94 -7.17 -2.46
N VAL A 304 -11.87 -8.49 -2.42
CA VAL A 304 -12.82 -9.31 -1.64
C VAL A 304 -12.09 -10.29 -0.72
N PRO A 305 -12.66 -10.61 0.46
CA PRO A 305 -12.21 -11.75 1.23
C PRO A 305 -12.31 -13.03 0.40
N SER A 306 -11.24 -13.81 0.37
CA SER A 306 -11.17 -15.07 -0.38
C SER A 306 -10.03 -15.92 0.17
N PRO A 307 -10.21 -17.24 0.37
CA PRO A 307 -9.12 -18.15 0.73
C PRO A 307 -7.97 -18.16 -0.29
N LEU A 308 -8.25 -17.80 -1.55
CA LEU A 308 -7.25 -17.68 -2.62
C LEU A 308 -6.53 -16.31 -2.61
N GLY A 309 -6.89 -15.44 -1.68
CA GLY A 309 -6.32 -14.10 -1.54
C GLY A 309 -4.96 -14.10 -0.83
N LYS A 310 -4.33 -12.93 -0.79
CA LYS A 310 -3.10 -12.72 -0.02
C LYS A 310 -3.45 -12.54 1.46
N PRO A 311 -2.69 -13.14 2.40
CA PRO A 311 -2.93 -12.98 3.84
C PRO A 311 -3.06 -11.51 4.23
N ALA A 312 -4.10 -11.21 5.01
CA ALA A 312 -4.42 -9.87 5.44
C ALA A 312 -5.11 -9.88 6.80
N ARG A 313 -4.62 -9.03 7.71
CA ARG A 313 -5.10 -8.98 9.10
C ARG A 313 -5.34 -7.53 9.53
N THR A 314 -6.52 -7.26 10.09
CA THR A 314 -6.91 -5.94 10.61
C THR A 314 -7.42 -6.09 12.04
N LEU A 315 -6.74 -5.45 12.99
CA LEU A 315 -7.25 -5.32 14.35
C LEU A 315 -8.18 -4.12 14.43
N TYR A 316 -9.14 -4.15 15.34
CA TYR A 316 -10.00 -3.00 15.60
C TYR A 316 -10.33 -2.88 17.09
N GLN A 317 -10.66 -1.66 17.51
CA GLN A 317 -11.26 -1.38 18.81
C GLN A 317 -12.55 -0.58 18.62
N VAL A 318 -13.61 -0.99 19.33
CA VAL A 318 -14.88 -0.24 19.37
C VAL A 318 -14.71 1.00 20.24
N LEU A 319 -14.82 2.19 19.64
CA LEU A 319 -14.68 3.46 20.36
C LEU A 319 -16.03 3.97 20.84
N GLU A 320 -17.02 4.00 19.95
CA GLU A 320 -18.38 4.49 20.24
C GLU A 320 -19.40 3.71 19.41
N THR A 321 -20.62 3.62 19.92
CA THR A 321 -21.76 2.94 19.26
C THR A 321 -22.98 3.85 19.25
N PHE A 322 -23.71 3.85 18.14
CA PHE A 322 -24.88 4.70 17.95
C PHE A 322 -26.05 3.85 17.40
N PRO A 323 -27.07 3.57 18.22
CA PRO A 323 -28.22 2.77 17.80
C PRO A 323 -28.94 3.37 16.58
N LEU A 324 -29.38 2.51 15.66
CA LEU A 324 -30.30 2.84 14.57
C LEU A 324 -31.64 2.11 14.77
N GLU A 325 -32.56 2.24 13.80
CA GLU A 325 -33.80 1.45 13.82
C GLU A 325 -33.50 -0.04 13.67
N GLY A 326 -34.14 -0.87 14.49
CA GLY A 326 -33.93 -2.33 14.51
C GLY A 326 -32.69 -2.74 15.30
N GLU A 327 -31.99 -3.77 14.82
CA GLU A 327 -30.74 -4.28 15.43
C GLU A 327 -29.47 -3.60 14.89
N ASP A 328 -29.62 -2.70 13.91
CA ASP A 328 -28.48 -2.05 13.27
C ASP A 328 -27.95 -0.90 14.14
N MET A 329 -26.63 -0.66 14.04
CA MET A 329 -25.97 0.46 14.69
C MET A 329 -24.93 1.09 13.75
N LEU A 330 -24.59 2.34 14.02
CA LEU A 330 -23.31 2.89 13.59
C LEU A 330 -22.26 2.63 14.68
N THR A 331 -21.06 2.25 14.28
CA THR A 331 -19.96 2.02 15.23
C THR A 331 -18.73 2.78 14.78
N LEU A 332 -18.18 3.63 15.65
CA LEU A 332 -16.89 4.28 15.44
C LEU A 332 -15.79 3.32 15.90
N LEU A 333 -14.86 3.02 15.00
CA LEU A 333 -13.76 2.08 15.24
C LEU A 333 -12.40 2.76 15.11
N LEU A 334 -11.47 2.30 15.94
CA LEU A 334 -10.03 2.45 15.69
C LEU A 334 -9.52 1.18 15.00
N ALA A 335 -9.29 1.23 13.70
CA ALA A 335 -8.76 0.13 12.91
C ALA A 335 -7.22 0.21 12.81
N ARG A 336 -6.55 -0.92 13.00
CA ARG A 336 -5.09 -1.08 13.00
C ARG A 336 -4.70 -2.22 12.03
N PRO A 337 -4.51 -1.92 10.73
CA PRO A 337 -4.13 -2.93 9.75
C PRO A 337 -2.71 -3.43 10.04
N GLN A 338 -2.55 -4.74 10.24
CA GLN A 338 -1.25 -5.40 10.46
C GLN A 338 -0.55 -5.73 9.13
N THR A 339 -1.28 -5.62 8.03
CA THR A 339 -0.80 -5.81 6.66
C THR A 339 -1.21 -4.62 5.79
N GLY A 340 -0.60 -4.45 4.62
CA GLY A 340 -0.85 -3.30 3.72
C GLY A 340 -1.49 -3.69 2.39
N ARG A 341 -2.61 -4.42 2.38
CA ARG A 341 -3.30 -4.78 1.13
C ARG A 341 -4.14 -3.62 0.59
N THR A 342 -4.33 -3.59 -0.73
CA THR A 342 -5.24 -2.64 -1.39
C THR A 342 -6.63 -2.73 -0.79
N HIS A 343 -7.24 -1.59 -0.46
CA HIS A 343 -8.58 -1.50 0.13
C HIS A 343 -8.80 -2.35 1.40
N GLN A 344 -7.74 -2.72 2.13
CA GLN A 344 -7.82 -3.75 3.18
C GLN A 344 -8.93 -3.52 4.21
N ILE A 345 -8.94 -2.36 4.87
CA ILE A 345 -9.92 -2.04 5.92
C ILE A 345 -11.34 -2.07 5.33
N ARG A 346 -11.52 -1.47 4.13
CA ARG A 346 -12.80 -1.40 3.41
C ARG A 346 -13.34 -2.81 3.11
N ALA A 347 -12.50 -3.65 2.49
CA ALA A 347 -12.85 -5.01 2.08
C ALA A 347 -13.09 -5.95 3.27
N HIS A 348 -12.29 -5.85 4.33
CA HIS A 348 -12.48 -6.63 5.55
C HIS A 348 -13.80 -6.31 6.24
N LEU A 349 -14.06 -5.02 6.49
CA LEU A 349 -15.25 -4.58 7.20
C LEU A 349 -16.52 -4.85 6.39
N ALA A 350 -16.52 -4.57 5.08
CA ALA A 350 -17.62 -4.96 4.21
C ALA A 350 -17.80 -6.48 4.10
N GLY A 351 -16.69 -7.23 4.09
CA GLY A 351 -16.66 -8.69 4.03
C GLY A 351 -17.33 -9.37 5.21
N ILE A 352 -17.25 -8.76 6.40
CA ILE A 352 -17.99 -9.21 7.58
C ILE A 352 -19.39 -8.56 7.66
N GLY A 353 -19.87 -7.85 6.65
CA GLY A 353 -21.19 -7.21 6.64
C GLY A 353 -21.28 -5.95 7.51
N ARG A 354 -20.15 -5.27 7.78
CA ARG A 354 -20.07 -4.00 8.51
C ARG A 354 -19.39 -2.92 7.62
N PRO A 355 -19.94 -2.58 6.44
CA PRO A 355 -19.27 -1.68 5.51
C PRO A 355 -19.02 -0.29 6.12
N LEU A 356 -17.96 0.38 5.63
CA LEU A 356 -17.65 1.75 6.03
C LEU A 356 -18.74 2.71 5.56
N VAL A 357 -19.16 3.64 6.39
CA VAL A 357 -20.14 4.67 6.01
C VAL A 357 -19.56 5.58 4.92
N GLY A 358 -20.34 5.81 3.87
CA GLY A 358 -19.93 6.63 2.71
C GLY A 358 -19.01 5.90 1.72
N ASP A 359 -18.87 4.57 1.85
CA ASP A 359 -18.12 3.76 0.90
C ASP A 359 -18.98 3.37 -0.31
N GLU A 360 -18.74 4.01 -1.45
CA GLU A 360 -19.48 3.76 -2.69
C GLU A 360 -19.14 2.41 -3.34
N ASP A 361 -17.93 1.88 -3.11
CA ASP A 361 -17.48 0.65 -3.78
C ASP A 361 -17.85 -0.62 -2.98
N TYR A 362 -18.05 -0.49 -1.67
CA TYR A 362 -18.28 -1.61 -0.75
C TYR A 362 -19.63 -1.60 -0.03
N GLY A 363 -20.62 -0.89 -0.55
CA GLY A 363 -22.00 -0.93 -0.03
C GLY A 363 -22.20 -0.12 1.26
N GLY A 364 -21.36 0.88 1.48
CA GLY A 364 -21.35 1.78 2.63
C GLY A 364 -22.46 2.85 2.66
N ILE A 365 -23.44 2.76 1.76
CA ILE A 365 -24.49 3.76 1.67
C ILE A 365 -25.57 3.46 2.72
N CYS A 366 -25.40 4.03 3.93
CA CYS A 366 -26.38 3.87 5.00
C CYS A 366 -27.57 4.81 4.80
N TYR A 367 -28.60 4.37 4.07
CA TYR A 367 -29.87 5.11 3.93
C TYR A 367 -30.74 5.05 5.20
N ALA A 368 -30.50 4.04 6.05
CA ALA A 368 -31.31 3.72 7.22
C ALA A 368 -31.18 4.72 8.37
N CYS A 369 -30.07 5.47 8.48
CA CYS A 369 -29.84 6.39 9.59
C CYS A 369 -30.28 7.84 9.34
N GLY A 370 -30.60 8.20 8.09
CA GLY A 370 -30.85 9.60 7.69
C GLY A 370 -29.63 10.52 7.80
N VAL A 371 -28.46 10.00 8.19
CA VAL A 371 -27.19 10.73 8.23
C VAL A 371 -26.46 10.51 6.92
N ARG A 372 -26.41 11.56 6.09
CA ARG A 372 -25.63 11.56 4.85
C ARG A 372 -24.18 11.87 5.19
N CYS A 373 -23.30 10.87 5.06
CA CYS A 373 -21.86 11.12 5.09
C CYS A 373 -21.42 11.65 3.73
N PRO A 374 -20.67 12.76 3.65
CA PRO A 374 -20.35 13.41 2.37
C PRO A 374 -19.32 12.63 1.54
N ARG A 375 -18.59 11.70 2.16
CA ARG A 375 -17.55 10.87 1.55
C ARG A 375 -17.25 9.66 2.42
N LEU A 376 -16.29 8.83 2.00
CA LEU A 376 -15.76 7.72 2.78
C LEU A 376 -15.32 8.16 4.19
N PHE A 377 -15.93 7.56 5.21
CA PHE A 377 -15.51 7.74 6.60
C PHE A 377 -14.34 6.78 6.92
N LEU A 378 -13.18 7.08 6.34
CA LEU A 378 -11.91 6.40 6.62
C LEU A 378 -10.80 7.45 6.70
N HIS A 379 -10.16 7.54 7.87
CA HIS A 379 -9.18 8.55 8.16
C HIS A 379 -7.94 7.95 8.82
N CYS A 380 -6.77 8.07 8.20
CA CYS A 380 -5.49 7.70 8.79
C CYS A 380 -5.14 8.71 9.89
N LYS A 381 -5.57 8.41 11.11
CA LYS A 381 -5.47 9.30 12.27
C LYS A 381 -4.02 9.47 12.70
N ARG A 382 -3.29 8.36 12.88
CA ARG A 382 -1.94 8.38 13.45
C ARG A 382 -1.07 7.32 12.81
N LEU A 383 0.21 7.62 12.68
CA LEU A 383 1.26 6.64 12.39
C LEU A 383 2.29 6.62 13.52
N SER A 384 2.95 5.49 13.70
CA SER A 384 4.11 5.37 14.59
C SER A 384 5.24 4.69 13.83
N LEU A 385 6.37 5.37 13.71
CA LEU A 385 7.60 4.89 13.08
C LEU A 385 8.82 5.47 13.81
N VAL A 386 10.02 5.08 13.40
CA VAL A 386 11.28 5.59 13.95
C VAL A 386 11.93 6.51 12.92
N ASP A 387 12.36 7.71 13.32
CA ASP A 387 13.07 8.62 12.43
C ASP A 387 14.53 8.17 12.19
N LEU A 388 15.28 8.90 11.35
CA LEU A 388 16.65 8.51 11.04
C LEU A 388 17.59 8.64 12.26
N ALA A 389 17.24 9.47 13.24
CA ALA A 389 17.99 9.64 14.48
C ALA A 389 17.71 8.54 15.52
N GLY A 390 16.72 7.68 15.29
CA GLY A 390 16.33 6.60 16.20
C GLY A 390 15.24 7.00 17.19
N ALA A 391 14.67 8.19 17.06
CA ALA A 391 13.57 8.65 17.91
C ALA A 391 12.21 8.20 17.36
N ARG A 392 11.26 7.98 18.27
CA ARG A 392 9.88 7.65 17.91
C ARG A 392 9.21 8.87 17.26
N PHE A 393 8.68 8.69 16.06
CA PHE A 393 8.00 9.71 15.27
C PHE A 393 6.52 9.36 15.14
N GLU A 394 5.65 10.15 15.77
CA GLU A 394 4.21 9.87 15.90
C GLU A 394 3.32 11.01 15.38
N PRO A 395 3.29 11.23 14.06
CA PRO A 395 2.40 12.23 13.48
C PRO A 395 0.92 11.85 13.68
N GLU A 396 0.11 12.83 14.03
CA GLU A 396 -1.34 12.73 14.13
C GLU A 396 -2.02 13.76 13.22
N ALA A 397 -3.06 13.32 12.51
CA ALA A 397 -3.95 14.17 11.75
C ALA A 397 -5.26 14.34 12.51
N PRO A 398 -5.77 15.57 12.68
CA PRO A 398 -7.10 15.76 13.24
C PRO A 398 -8.15 15.26 12.24
N LEU A 399 -9.26 14.75 12.78
CA LEU A 399 -10.38 14.33 11.96
C LEU A 399 -10.89 15.56 11.16
N PRO A 400 -11.10 15.43 9.84
CA PRO A 400 -11.56 16.56 9.03
C PRO A 400 -12.93 17.08 9.47
N GLY A 401 -13.16 18.37 9.29
CA GLY A 401 -14.37 19.07 9.77
C GLY A 401 -15.68 18.44 9.29
N ASP A 402 -15.72 18.02 8.02
CA ASP A 402 -16.88 17.36 7.42
C ASP A 402 -17.23 16.01 8.10
N LEU A 403 -16.24 15.23 8.52
CA LEU A 403 -16.45 13.99 9.28
C LEU A 403 -16.75 14.24 10.76
N LEU A 404 -16.17 15.30 11.34
CA LEU A 404 -16.50 15.74 12.70
C LEU A 404 -17.97 16.17 12.80
N GLU A 405 -18.48 16.89 11.81
CA GLU A 405 -19.88 17.27 11.72
C GLU A 405 -20.79 16.05 11.67
N VAL A 406 -20.43 15.02 10.88
CA VAL A 406 -21.16 13.74 10.85
C VAL A 406 -21.21 13.10 12.24
N LEU A 407 -20.09 13.01 12.97
CA LEU A 407 -20.08 12.45 14.32
C LEU A 407 -20.89 13.30 15.32
N ALA A 408 -20.76 14.62 15.26
CA ALA A 408 -21.55 15.52 16.09
C ALA A 408 -23.06 15.37 15.82
N LEU A 409 -23.43 15.15 14.55
CA LEU A 409 -24.80 14.90 14.13
C LEU A 409 -25.35 13.61 14.72
N ILE A 410 -24.57 12.53 14.65
CA ILE A 410 -24.97 11.21 15.15
C ILE A 410 -25.09 11.23 16.67
N ARG A 411 -24.11 11.82 17.38
CA ARG A 411 -24.11 11.94 18.85
C ARG A 411 -25.30 12.73 19.41
N ARG A 412 -25.84 13.67 18.64
CA ARG A 412 -27.03 14.46 19.03
C ARG A 412 -28.35 13.73 18.78
N ARG A 413 -28.35 12.60 18.08
CA ARG A 413 -29.57 11.85 17.79
C ARG A 413 -30.08 11.18 19.08
N PRO A 414 -31.35 11.40 19.48
CA PRO A 414 -31.94 10.66 20.59
C PRO A 414 -32.05 9.17 20.22
N PRO A 415 -31.73 8.24 21.15
CA PRO A 415 -31.71 6.80 20.86
C PRO A 415 -33.08 6.23 20.43
N GLU A 416 -34.18 6.89 20.80
CA GLU A 416 -35.55 6.42 20.52
C GLU A 416 -36.19 7.09 19.28
N MET A 417 -35.50 8.00 18.58
CA MET A 417 -36.11 8.76 17.50
C MET A 417 -36.08 7.98 16.17
N PRO A 418 -37.25 7.70 15.54
CA PRO A 418 -37.31 7.06 14.23
C PRO A 418 -36.55 7.86 13.17
N SER A 419 -35.88 7.18 12.26
CA SER A 419 -35.05 7.75 11.19
C SER A 419 -35.83 8.70 10.29
N GLU A 420 -37.11 8.44 10.03
CA GLU A 420 -37.98 9.35 9.27
C GLU A 420 -38.35 10.63 10.06
N ALA A 421 -38.54 10.54 11.37
CA ALA A 421 -38.78 11.70 12.23
C ALA A 421 -37.54 12.59 12.31
N TRP A 422 -36.35 11.99 12.38
CA TRP A 422 -35.06 12.69 12.36
C TRP A 422 -34.77 13.36 11.01
N LYS A 423 -35.07 12.69 9.88
CA LYS A 423 -34.95 13.30 8.55
C LYS A 423 -35.84 14.54 8.41
N ARG A 424 -37.04 14.52 9.00
CA ARG A 424 -37.98 15.66 8.99
C ARG A 424 -37.52 16.80 9.89
N SER A 425 -36.90 16.53 11.04
CA SER A 425 -36.41 17.57 11.97
C SER A 425 -35.17 18.31 11.47
N LYS A 426 -34.50 17.80 10.44
CA LYS A 426 -33.32 18.40 9.78
C LYS A 426 -33.65 19.23 8.53
N LYS A 427 -34.90 19.16 8.04
CA LYS A 427 -35.39 19.93 6.88
C LYS A 427 -36.10 21.23 7.27
N LYS A 428 -36.33 21.46 8.56
CA LYS A 428 -36.66 22.76 9.16
C LYS A 428 -35.38 23.35 9.69
#